data_AF-A0A183EDC0-F1
#
_entry.id   AF-A0A183EDC0-F1
#
_cell.length_a   1.000
_cell.length_b   1.000
_cell.length_c   1.000
_cell.angle_alpha   90.00
_cell.angle_beta   90.00
_cell.angle_gamma   90.00
#
_symmetry.space_group_name_H-M   'P 1'
#
loop_
_entity.id
_entity.type
_entity.pdbx_description
1 polymer ?
#
loop_
_entity_poly.entity_id
_entity_poly.type
_entity_poly.pdbx_seq_one_letter_code
_entity_poly.pdbx_strand_id
1 'polypeptide(L)'
;MSGQRDILAHLGNVPEDEIRGMRAPQIAAGSDEQFEMMKKAGFFYDNTLIADPGPDGEPYWPQTLDYRVSWPCLDENCPQSSFPGIWEIPINLFHGAQKIGAERRRSSMIRGAVQWNSSASDIYNLLMDNFERAYYTNRAPYLLTLNADFLQLNEGKAAMQALKRFVYKSCCTFAEMRT
;
A
#
# COMPACT_ATOMS: atom_id res chain seq x y z
N MET A 1 -10.34 12.16 -11.04
CA MET A 1 -9.51 11.04 -11.54
C MET A 1 -9.43 11.00 -13.05
N SER A 2 -10.55 10.91 -13.80
CA SER A 2 -10.51 10.91 -15.28
C SER A 2 -9.69 12.06 -15.87
N GLY A 3 -9.96 13.31 -15.48
CA GLY A 3 -9.18 14.44 -16.00
C GLY A 3 -7.67 14.38 -15.68
N GLN A 4 -7.27 13.74 -14.58
CA GLN A 4 -5.84 13.52 -14.29
C GLN A 4 -5.23 12.47 -15.23
N ARG A 5 -6.01 11.44 -15.62
CA ARG A 5 -5.59 10.47 -16.64
C ARG A 5 -5.36 11.17 -17.98
N ASP A 6 -6.26 12.08 -18.39
CA ASP A 6 -6.11 12.85 -19.63
C ASP A 6 -4.84 13.72 -19.61
N ILE A 7 -4.58 14.39 -18.48
CA ILE A 7 -3.37 15.20 -18.28
C ILE A 7 -2.11 14.32 -18.36
N LEU A 8 -2.10 13.15 -17.71
CA LEU A 8 -0.97 12.24 -17.73
C LEU A 8 -0.72 11.66 -19.13
N ALA A 9 -1.78 11.31 -19.86
CA ALA A 9 -1.66 10.83 -21.24
C ALA A 9 -1.07 11.91 -22.15
N HIS A 10 -1.59 13.14 -22.05
CA HIS A 10 -1.17 14.25 -22.89
C HIS A 10 0.23 14.79 -22.55
N LEU A 11 0.49 15.12 -21.29
CA LEU A 11 1.76 15.74 -20.86
C LEU A 11 2.87 14.72 -20.61
N GLY A 12 2.51 13.50 -20.22
CA GLY A 12 3.45 12.40 -20.00
C GLY A 12 3.79 11.63 -21.28
N ASN A 13 3.04 11.84 -22.37
CA ASN A 13 3.17 11.12 -23.63
C ASN A 13 3.10 9.58 -23.43
N VAL A 14 2.13 9.14 -22.64
CA VAL A 14 1.85 7.72 -22.35
C VAL A 14 0.48 7.37 -22.94
N PRO A 15 0.29 6.19 -23.55
CA PRO A 15 -1.03 5.76 -24.00
C PRO A 15 -2.06 5.80 -22.87
N GLU A 16 -3.22 6.41 -23.11
CA GLU A 16 -4.24 6.60 -22.06
C GLU A 16 -4.74 5.25 -21.49
N ASP A 17 -4.83 4.23 -22.35
CA ASP A 17 -5.25 2.87 -22.00
C ASP A 17 -4.24 2.11 -21.14
N GLU A 18 -2.98 2.57 -21.06
CA GLU A 18 -1.97 2.07 -20.13
C GLU A 18 -2.11 2.70 -18.71
N ILE A 19 -2.88 3.78 -18.55
CA ILE A 19 -3.13 4.43 -17.26
C ILE A 19 -4.37 3.81 -16.61
N ARG A 20 -4.16 2.64 -16.01
CA ARG A 20 -5.25 1.74 -15.60
C ARG A 20 -5.67 1.84 -14.13
N GLY A 21 -4.85 2.46 -13.28
CA GLY A 21 -5.05 2.50 -11.83
C GLY A 21 -5.43 3.88 -11.31
N MET A 22 -6.02 3.91 -10.12
CA MET A 22 -6.13 5.13 -9.32
C MET A 22 -5.89 4.87 -7.84
N ARG A 23 -5.59 5.96 -7.11
CA ARG A 23 -5.54 6.02 -5.66
C ARG A 23 -6.07 7.39 -5.25
N ALA A 24 -7.07 7.44 -4.36
CA ALA A 24 -7.61 8.71 -3.88
C ALA A 24 -6.58 9.46 -3.01
N PRO A 25 -6.51 10.81 -3.11
CA PRO A 25 -5.65 11.62 -2.26
C PRO A 25 -5.93 11.36 -0.79
N GLN A 26 -4.88 11.42 0.03
CA GLN A 26 -4.95 11.17 1.49
C GLN A 26 -5.50 9.78 1.88
N ILE A 27 -5.66 8.86 0.92
CA ILE A 27 -6.25 7.54 1.16
C ILE A 27 -7.70 7.70 1.69
N ALA A 28 -8.38 8.74 1.24
CA ALA A 28 -9.77 9.01 1.58
C ALA A 28 -10.68 8.34 0.54
N ALA A 29 -11.34 7.26 0.93
CA ALA A 29 -12.30 6.58 0.08
C ALA A 29 -13.48 7.51 -0.25
N GLY A 30 -14.04 7.37 -1.45
CA GLY A 30 -15.12 8.20 -1.98
C GLY A 30 -16.43 7.43 -2.16
N SER A 31 -16.71 6.47 -1.27
CA SER A 31 -17.94 5.68 -1.26
C SER A 31 -18.21 4.99 -2.60
N ASP A 32 -19.46 4.67 -2.89
CA ASP A 32 -19.89 4.04 -4.13
C ASP A 32 -19.57 4.92 -5.36
N GLU A 33 -19.63 6.24 -5.22
CA GLU A 33 -19.39 7.21 -6.29
C GLU A 33 -17.99 7.11 -6.89
N GLN A 34 -16.98 6.82 -6.06
CA GLN A 34 -15.61 6.56 -6.52
C GLN A 34 -15.59 5.42 -7.53
N PHE A 35 -16.22 4.29 -7.20
CA PHE A 35 -16.17 3.07 -8.00
C PHE A 35 -17.14 3.12 -9.19
N GLU A 36 -18.26 3.85 -9.08
CA GLU A 36 -19.11 4.18 -10.22
C GLU A 36 -18.33 4.97 -11.28
N MET A 37 -17.60 6.00 -10.84
CA MET A 37 -16.77 6.82 -11.74
C MET A 37 -15.69 5.96 -12.38
N MET A 38 -15.03 5.09 -11.60
CA MET A 38 -14.03 4.17 -12.14
C MET A 38 -14.59 3.29 -13.24
N LYS A 39 -15.77 2.70 -13.03
CA LYS A 39 -16.43 1.85 -14.03
C LYS A 39 -16.78 2.63 -15.29
N LYS A 40 -17.35 3.83 -15.14
CA LYS A 40 -17.72 4.71 -16.26
C LYS A 40 -16.49 5.17 -17.05
N ALA A 41 -15.39 5.47 -16.37
CA ALA A 41 -14.15 5.94 -16.98
C ALA A 41 -13.23 4.80 -17.47
N GLY A 42 -13.53 3.54 -17.14
CA GLY A 42 -12.71 2.39 -17.55
C GLY A 42 -11.42 2.19 -16.75
N PHE A 43 -11.36 2.63 -15.49
CA PHE A 43 -10.26 2.26 -14.59
C PHE A 43 -10.34 0.77 -14.22
N PHE A 44 -9.20 0.10 -14.16
CA PHE A 44 -9.10 -1.33 -13.89
C PHE A 44 -8.97 -1.64 -12.39
N TYR A 45 -8.19 -0.84 -11.66
CA TYR A 45 -7.96 -1.09 -10.25
C TYR A 45 -7.90 0.20 -9.42
N ASP A 46 -8.33 0.07 -8.17
CA ASP A 46 -8.15 1.03 -7.10
C ASP A 46 -7.10 0.51 -6.10
N ASN A 47 -6.44 1.45 -5.44
CA ASN A 47 -5.56 1.17 -4.33
C ASN A 47 -5.72 2.25 -3.27
N THR A 48 -6.95 2.41 -2.78
CA THR A 48 -7.33 3.39 -1.76
C THR A 48 -7.79 2.70 -0.49
N LEU A 49 -8.42 1.52 -0.55
CA LEU A 49 -9.03 0.94 0.64
C LEU A 49 -7.98 0.37 1.58
N ILE A 50 -8.10 0.76 2.85
CA ILE A 50 -7.22 0.29 3.93
C ILE A 50 -7.74 -1.05 4.44
N ALA A 51 -6.82 -2.00 4.63
CA ALA A 51 -7.08 -3.25 5.30
C ALA A 51 -6.20 -3.35 6.56
N ASP A 52 -6.82 -3.60 7.70
CA ASP A 52 -6.12 -3.84 8.97
C ASP A 52 -6.37 -5.28 9.43
N PRO A 53 -5.48 -6.22 9.09
CA PRO A 53 -5.59 -7.59 9.59
C PRO A 53 -5.20 -7.70 11.08
N GLY A 54 -4.75 -6.61 11.72
CA GLY A 54 -4.15 -6.63 13.04
C GLY A 54 -2.68 -7.07 13.02
N PRO A 55 -2.00 -7.00 14.17
CA PRO A 55 -0.56 -7.26 14.26
C PRO A 55 -0.16 -8.70 13.92
N ASP A 56 -1.05 -9.65 14.19
CA ASP A 56 -0.81 -11.09 14.00
C ASP A 56 -1.69 -11.69 12.88
N GLY A 57 -2.48 -10.87 12.20
CA GLY A 57 -3.36 -11.33 11.14
C GLY A 57 -2.68 -11.39 9.77
N GLU A 58 -3.20 -12.28 8.94
CA GLU A 58 -2.74 -12.46 7.57
C GLU A 58 -3.11 -11.24 6.71
N PRO A 59 -2.17 -10.67 5.93
CA PRO A 59 -2.49 -9.57 5.03
C PRO A 59 -3.50 -9.99 3.95
N TYR A 60 -4.36 -9.07 3.53
CA TYR A 60 -5.39 -9.34 2.54
C TYR A 60 -4.82 -9.33 1.12
N TRP A 61 -5.28 -10.28 0.30
CA TRP A 61 -5.01 -10.32 -1.14
C TRP A 61 -5.86 -9.30 -1.91
N PRO A 62 -5.42 -8.85 -3.09
CA PRO A 62 -6.28 -8.15 -4.03
C PRO A 62 -7.53 -8.96 -4.35
N GLN A 63 -8.66 -8.28 -4.49
CA GLN A 63 -9.94 -8.88 -4.84
C GLN A 63 -10.67 -8.00 -5.84
N THR A 64 -11.57 -8.59 -6.61
CA THR A 64 -12.53 -7.80 -7.36
C THR A 64 -13.65 -7.31 -6.45
N LEU A 65 -14.23 -6.16 -6.79
CA LEU A 65 -15.42 -5.61 -6.15
C LEU A 65 -16.71 -6.20 -6.76
N ASP A 66 -16.66 -7.42 -7.30
CA ASP A 66 -17.88 -8.17 -7.67
C ASP A 66 -18.76 -8.38 -6.43
N TYR A 67 -18.13 -8.47 -5.26
CA TYR A 67 -18.75 -8.55 -3.95
C TYR A 67 -18.15 -7.49 -3.01
N ARG A 68 -18.74 -7.36 -1.81
CA ARG A 68 -18.19 -6.53 -0.74
C ARG A 68 -16.78 -6.95 -0.36
N VAL A 69 -15.99 -5.99 0.11
CA VAL A 69 -14.61 -6.27 0.51
C VAL A 69 -14.53 -7.29 1.65
N SER A 70 -13.55 -8.18 1.58
CA SER A 70 -13.32 -9.26 2.56
C SER A 70 -12.74 -8.82 3.92
N TRP A 71 -12.41 -7.54 4.09
CA TRP A 71 -11.89 -6.98 5.34
C TRP A 71 -12.87 -5.99 5.98
N PRO A 72 -12.79 -5.75 7.31
CA PRO A 72 -13.55 -4.70 7.96
C PRO A 72 -13.12 -3.34 7.41
N CYS A 73 -13.98 -2.72 6.62
CA CYS A 73 -13.74 -1.39 6.09
C CYS A 73 -14.28 -0.38 7.12
N LEU A 74 -13.36 0.24 7.87
CA LEU A 74 -13.67 1.06 9.06
C LEU A 74 -13.99 2.53 8.73
N ASP A 75 -13.83 2.95 7.48
CA ASP A 75 -14.16 4.30 7.03
C ASP A 75 -15.66 4.38 6.69
N GLU A 76 -16.30 5.49 7.02
CA GLU A 76 -17.70 5.75 6.62
C GLU A 76 -17.86 5.76 5.10
N ASN A 77 -16.78 6.03 4.37
CA ASN A 77 -16.77 6.16 2.92
C ASN A 77 -16.41 4.86 2.18
N CYS A 78 -16.56 3.70 2.82
CA CYS A 78 -16.35 2.42 2.17
C CYS A 78 -17.50 2.06 1.22
N PRO A 79 -17.21 1.40 0.08
CA PRO A 79 -18.24 1.02 -0.87
C PRO A 79 -19.25 0.04 -0.24
N GLN A 80 -20.53 0.28 -0.47
CA GLN A 80 -21.65 -0.54 0.01
C GLN A 80 -22.22 -1.45 -1.08
N SER A 81 -22.04 -1.06 -2.34
CA SER A 81 -22.50 -1.75 -3.54
C SER A 81 -21.42 -2.62 -4.18
N SER A 82 -21.83 -3.47 -5.13
CA SER A 82 -20.91 -4.24 -5.97
C SER A 82 -20.52 -3.45 -7.22
N PHE A 83 -19.24 -3.46 -7.56
CA PHE A 83 -18.68 -2.90 -8.78
C PHE A 83 -17.92 -3.96 -9.59
N PRO A 84 -18.66 -4.82 -10.32
CA PRO A 84 -18.03 -5.95 -10.99
C PRO A 84 -16.92 -5.58 -11.96
N GLY A 85 -15.83 -6.35 -11.93
CA GLY A 85 -14.64 -6.17 -12.76
C GLY A 85 -13.63 -5.12 -12.28
N ILE A 86 -13.95 -4.29 -11.28
CA ILE A 86 -12.95 -3.40 -10.65
C ILE A 86 -12.14 -4.21 -9.65
N TRP A 87 -10.82 -4.11 -9.73
CA TRP A 87 -9.91 -4.68 -8.74
C TRP A 87 -9.64 -3.69 -7.60
N GLU A 88 -9.76 -4.15 -6.37
CA GLU A 88 -9.19 -3.46 -5.21
C GLU A 88 -7.88 -4.13 -4.84
N ILE A 89 -6.80 -3.35 -4.81
CA ILE A 89 -5.53 -3.73 -4.22
C ILE A 89 -5.51 -3.13 -2.81
N PRO A 90 -5.70 -3.90 -1.72
CA PRO A 90 -5.77 -3.32 -0.39
C PRO A 90 -4.43 -2.71 0.06
N ILE A 91 -4.51 -1.60 0.77
CA ILE A 91 -3.38 -1.08 1.56
C ILE A 91 -3.40 -1.76 2.92
N ASN A 92 -2.69 -2.88 3.02
CA ASN A 92 -2.44 -3.55 4.30
C ASN A 92 -1.59 -2.65 5.21
N LEU A 93 -2.07 -2.38 6.43
CA LEU A 93 -1.36 -1.49 7.36
C LEU A 93 0.05 -2.00 7.71
N PHE A 94 0.99 -1.06 7.76
CA PHE A 94 2.30 -1.26 8.34
C PHE A 94 2.18 -1.22 9.86
N HIS A 95 2.88 -2.13 10.54
CA HIS A 95 3.09 -2.07 11.98
C HIS A 95 4.54 -1.66 12.25
N GLY A 96 4.71 -0.64 13.08
CA GLY A 96 6.01 -0.13 13.48
C GLY A 96 6.78 -1.12 14.35
N ALA A 97 8.11 -1.06 14.28
CA ALA A 97 8.99 -1.97 15.03
C ALA A 97 8.86 -1.81 16.56
N GLN A 98 8.65 -0.59 17.04
CA GLN A 98 8.55 -0.31 18.49
C GLN A 98 7.10 -0.35 18.98
N LYS A 99 6.90 -1.00 20.14
CA LYS A 99 5.66 -0.87 20.94
C LYS A 99 5.74 0.43 21.74
N ILE A 100 4.74 1.29 21.60
CA ILE A 100 4.55 2.46 22.46
C ILE A 100 3.43 2.10 23.43
N GLY A 101 3.80 1.72 24.66
CA GLY A 101 2.86 1.12 25.61
C GLY A 101 2.40 -0.27 25.14
N ALA A 102 1.09 -0.48 25.06
CA ALA A 102 0.49 -1.75 24.62
C ALA A 102 0.39 -1.89 23.09
N GLU A 103 0.51 -0.80 22.32
CA GLU A 103 0.22 -0.79 20.89
C GLU A 103 1.46 -0.48 20.03
N ARG A 104 1.53 -1.08 18.85
CA ARG A 104 2.49 -0.69 17.80
C ARG A 104 1.89 0.45 17.00
N ARG A 105 2.70 1.44 16.64
CA ARG A 105 2.31 2.48 15.68
C ARG A 105 1.89 1.80 14.37
N ARG A 106 0.71 2.10 13.84
CA ARG A 106 0.22 1.54 12.57
C ARG A 106 -0.12 2.64 11.57
N SER A 107 0.14 2.40 10.29
CA SER A 107 -0.16 3.40 9.25
C SER A 107 -0.25 2.75 7.87
N SER A 108 -1.09 3.35 7.01
CA SER A 108 -1.23 3.00 5.60
C SER A 108 -0.07 3.53 4.75
N MET A 109 0.80 4.38 5.31
CA MET A 109 2.02 4.89 4.68
C MET A 109 3.22 4.58 5.59
N ILE A 110 4.33 4.11 5.02
CA ILE A 110 5.54 3.74 5.79
C ILE A 110 6.01 4.90 6.68
N ARG A 111 5.99 6.14 6.14
CA ARG A 111 6.36 7.35 6.89
C ARG A 111 5.57 7.51 8.19
N GLY A 112 4.29 7.12 8.18
CA GLY A 112 3.42 7.21 9.34
C GLY A 112 3.66 6.11 10.36
N ALA A 113 4.38 5.03 10.03
CA ALA A 113 4.78 3.97 10.95
C ALA A 113 6.18 4.18 11.56
N VAL A 114 6.92 5.21 11.11
CA VAL A 114 8.32 5.48 11.48
C VAL A 114 8.43 6.78 12.30
N GLN A 115 9.35 6.81 13.28
CA GLN A 115 9.67 8.01 14.06
C GLN A 115 10.78 8.83 13.38
N TRP A 116 10.83 10.14 13.65
CA TRP A 116 11.83 11.02 13.03
C TRP A 116 13.29 10.61 13.32
N ASN A 117 13.55 10.16 14.54
CA ASN A 117 14.86 9.72 15.01
C ASN A 117 15.14 8.22 14.77
N SER A 118 14.26 7.50 14.06
CA SER A 118 14.47 6.09 13.74
C SER A 118 15.75 5.90 12.92
N SER A 119 16.58 4.95 13.33
CA SER A 119 17.81 4.60 12.61
C SER A 119 17.50 3.83 11.32
N ALA A 120 18.48 3.72 10.43
CA ALA A 120 18.34 2.89 9.22
C ALA A 120 18.08 1.41 9.56
N SER A 121 18.60 0.92 10.68
CA SER A 121 18.35 -0.44 11.16
C SER A 121 16.93 -0.61 11.68
N ASP A 122 16.38 0.36 12.41
CA ASP A 122 14.99 0.29 12.89
C ASP A 122 14.00 0.24 11.73
N ILE A 123 14.25 1.07 10.71
CA ILE A 123 13.40 1.13 9.50
C ILE A 123 13.55 -0.15 8.69
N TYR A 124 14.77 -0.68 8.56
CA TYR A 124 15.01 -1.95 7.87
C TYR A 124 14.27 -3.11 8.56
N ASN A 125 14.32 -3.18 9.89
CA ASN A 125 13.60 -4.18 10.66
C ASN A 125 12.09 -4.04 10.49
N LEU A 126 11.54 -2.82 10.54
CA LEU A 126 10.13 -2.57 10.23
C LEU A 126 9.75 -3.11 8.83
N LEU A 127 10.56 -2.84 7.81
CA LEU A 127 10.30 -3.31 6.46
C LEU A 127 10.33 -4.84 6.37
N MET A 128 11.28 -5.48 7.07
CA MET A 128 11.43 -6.93 7.08
C MET A 128 10.32 -7.61 7.88
N ASP A 129 9.98 -7.12 9.07
CA ASP A 129 8.91 -7.68 9.92
C ASP A 129 7.57 -7.70 9.17
N ASN A 130 7.24 -6.61 8.46
CA ASN A 130 5.99 -6.53 7.69
C ASN A 130 6.05 -7.40 6.41
N PHE A 131 7.22 -7.54 5.78
CA PHE A 131 7.41 -8.46 4.66
C PHE A 131 7.26 -9.92 5.09
N GLU A 132 7.92 -10.30 6.19
CA GLU A 132 7.90 -11.65 6.75
C GLU A 132 6.49 -12.06 7.18
N ARG A 133 5.69 -11.10 7.69
CA ARG A 133 4.25 -11.33 7.99
C ARG A 133 3.52 -11.86 6.76
N ALA A 134 3.71 -11.26 5.59
CA ALA A 134 3.13 -11.77 4.35
C ALA A 134 3.81 -13.08 3.91
N TYR A 135 5.15 -13.11 3.89
CA TYR A 135 5.94 -14.20 3.32
C TYR A 135 5.72 -15.56 4.00
N TYR A 136 5.59 -15.56 5.32
CA TYR A 136 5.40 -16.77 6.14
C TYR A 136 3.95 -17.14 6.41
N THR A 137 2.98 -16.28 6.05
CA THR A 137 1.55 -16.60 6.13
C THR A 137 1.02 -16.95 4.73
N ASN A 138 0.22 -16.08 4.13
CA ASN A 138 -0.53 -16.34 2.90
C ASN A 138 0.13 -15.75 1.64
N ARG A 139 1.30 -15.11 1.76
CA ARG A 139 2.07 -14.49 0.66
C ARG A 139 1.30 -13.44 -0.14
N ALA A 140 0.32 -12.77 0.47
CA ALA A 140 -0.32 -11.63 -0.15
C ALA A 140 0.71 -10.57 -0.58
N PRO A 141 0.46 -9.82 -1.67
CA PRO A 141 1.38 -8.81 -2.16
C PRO A 141 1.77 -7.80 -1.07
N TYR A 142 3.08 -7.67 -0.82
CA TYR A 142 3.61 -6.68 0.10
C TYR A 142 3.82 -5.34 -0.61
N LEU A 143 2.83 -4.46 -0.49
CA LEU A 143 2.82 -3.14 -1.13
C LEU A 143 3.57 -2.10 -0.29
N LEU A 144 4.66 -1.54 -0.82
CA LEU A 144 5.40 -0.44 -0.18
C LEU A 144 4.77 0.92 -0.52
N THR A 145 3.86 1.41 0.33
CA THR A 145 3.23 2.73 0.17
C THR A 145 4.07 3.83 0.84
N LEU A 146 4.68 4.70 0.04
CA LEU A 146 5.53 5.79 0.51
C LEU A 146 5.39 7.04 -0.37
N ASN A 147 5.74 8.18 0.22
CA ASN A 147 5.93 9.45 -0.49
C ASN A 147 7.44 9.76 -0.56
N ALA A 148 7.84 10.65 -1.47
CA ALA A 148 9.26 10.96 -1.67
C ALA A 148 9.94 11.59 -0.43
N ASP A 149 9.19 12.27 0.44
CA ASP A 149 9.70 12.85 1.69
C ASP A 149 10.21 11.77 2.66
N PHE A 150 9.61 10.58 2.65
CA PHE A 150 10.10 9.44 3.43
C PHE A 150 11.56 9.13 3.11
N LEU A 151 11.96 9.21 1.84
CA LEU A 151 13.32 8.91 1.40
C LEU A 151 14.36 9.93 1.92
N GLN A 152 13.90 11.09 2.37
CA GLN A 152 14.71 12.16 2.96
C GLN A 152 14.58 12.22 4.48
N LEU A 153 14.02 11.18 5.12
CA LEU A 153 13.87 11.12 6.57
C LEU A 153 15.22 11.30 7.26
N ASN A 154 15.29 12.30 8.13
CA ASN A 154 16.46 12.77 8.87
C ASN A 154 17.69 13.17 8.01
N GLU A 155 18.64 13.87 8.63
CA GLU A 155 19.86 14.34 7.94
C GLU A 155 20.66 13.20 7.31
N GLY A 156 20.64 12.02 7.95
CA GLY A 156 21.33 10.82 7.47
C GLY A 156 20.61 10.07 6.34
N LYS A 157 19.41 10.49 5.93
CA LYS A 157 18.57 9.77 4.96
C LYS A 157 18.38 8.30 5.35
N ALA A 158 18.12 8.04 6.63
CA ALA A 158 18.07 6.69 7.20
C ALA A 158 17.10 5.77 6.44
N ALA A 159 15.96 6.30 6.01
CA ALA A 159 14.96 5.57 5.24
C ALA A 159 15.48 5.07 3.87
N MET A 160 16.23 5.91 3.14
CA MET A 160 16.84 5.51 1.87
C MET A 160 17.87 4.39 2.07
N GLN A 161 18.69 4.48 3.13
CA GLN A 161 19.65 3.43 3.46
C GLN A 161 18.95 2.11 3.79
N ALA A 162 17.88 2.17 4.59
CA ALA A 162 17.07 1.02 4.96
C ALA A 162 16.40 0.37 3.75
N LEU A 163 15.78 1.17 2.87
CA LEU A 163 15.10 0.68 1.68
C LEU A 163 16.08 0.01 0.70
N LYS A 164 17.27 0.58 0.50
CA LYS A 164 18.32 -0.06 -0.30
C LYS A 164 18.73 -1.42 0.26
N ARG A 165 18.93 -1.51 1.58
CA ARG A 165 19.24 -2.79 2.25
C ARG A 165 18.11 -3.80 2.08
N PHE A 166 16.86 -3.38 2.26
CA PHE A 166 15.68 -4.22 2.10
C PHE A 166 15.59 -4.78 0.67
N VAL A 167 15.63 -3.91 -0.35
CA VAL A 167 15.55 -4.33 -1.76
C VAL A 167 16.70 -5.27 -2.12
N TYR A 168 17.93 -4.97 -1.71
CA TYR A 168 19.08 -5.83 -1.99
C TYR A 168 18.91 -7.24 -1.38
N LYS A 169 18.47 -7.31 -0.12
CA LYS A 169 18.19 -8.59 0.56
C LYS A 169 17.07 -9.36 -0.13
N SER A 170 15.97 -8.68 -0.44
CA SER A 170 14.76 -9.29 -1.03
C SER A 170 14.99 -9.78 -2.44
N CYS A 171 15.77 -9.07 -3.27
CA CYS A 171 16.04 -9.48 -4.65
C CYS A 171 17.14 -10.54 -4.75
N CYS A 172 18.23 -10.42 -3.99
CA CYS A 172 19.43 -11.23 -4.24
C CYS A 172 19.47 -12.50 -3.37
N THR A 173 19.11 -12.42 -2.08
CA THR A 173 19.29 -13.56 -1.18
C THR A 173 18.15 -14.59 -1.28
N PHE A 174 16.93 -14.18 -1.61
CA PHE A 174 15.83 -15.14 -1.83
C PHE A 174 15.89 -15.84 -3.20
N ALA A 175 16.65 -15.28 -4.16
CA ALA A 175 16.95 -15.96 -5.42
C ALA A 175 17.95 -17.11 -5.21
N GLU A 176 18.92 -16.95 -4.29
CA GLU A 176 19.96 -17.95 -4.00
C GLU A 176 19.47 -19.12 -3.10
N MET A 177 18.43 -18.94 -2.29
CA MET A 177 17.84 -20.03 -1.49
C MET A 177 16.92 -20.99 -2.28
N ARG A 178 16.81 -20.82 -3.61
CA ARG A 178 16.02 -21.69 -4.50
C ARG A 178 16.87 -22.66 -5.35
N THR A 179 18.13 -22.86 -4.99
CA THR A 179 19.01 -23.92 -5.53
C THR A 179 19.49 -24.81 -4.40
#